data_AF-A0A7W1SMI1-F1
#
_entry.id   AF-A0A7W1SMI1-F1
#
_cell.length_a   1.000
_cell.length_b   1.000
_cell.length_c   1.000
_cell.angle_alpha   90.00
_cell.angle_beta   90.00
_cell.angle_gamma   90.00
#
_symmetry.space_group_name_H-M   'P 1'
#
loop_
_entity.id
_entity.type
_entity.pdbx_description
1 polymer ?
#
loop_
_entity_poly.entity_id
_entity_poly.type
_entity_poly.pdbx_seq_one_letter_code
_entity_poly.pdbx_strand_id
1 'polypeptide(L)' 'AGEALLGVRKGLGELRGKVHTYNGTPLIVTYHPAALLRNPNWKKPTWDDVRIARQLLDR' A
#
# COMPACT_ATOMS: atom_id res chain seq x y z
N ALA A 1 -0.11 8.37 -6.24
CA ALA A 1 1.29 7.94 -6.02
C ALA A 1 1.52 6.50 -6.46
N GLY A 2 0.80 5.50 -5.91
CA GLY A 2 1.02 4.08 -6.23
C GLY A 2 0.99 3.73 -7.71
N GLU A 3 -0.06 4.12 -8.44
CA GLU A 3 -0.17 3.94 -9.90
C GLU A 3 1.00 4.55 -10.68
N ALA A 4 1.43 5.76 -10.30
CA ALA A 4 2.52 6.47 -10.97
C ALA A 4 3.88 5.78 -10.77
N LEU A 5 4.16 5.30 -9.55
CA LEU A 5 5.40 4.55 -9.27
C LEU A 5 5.41 3.18 -9.96
N LEU A 6 4.25 2.52 -10.07
CA LEU A 6 4.13 1.21 -10.70
C LEU A 6 3.97 1.28 -12.22
N GLY A 7 3.72 2.45 -12.80
CA GLY A 7 3.43 2.60 -14.23
C GLY A 7 2.15 1.89 -14.67
N VAL A 8 1.17 1.70 -13.78
CA VAL A 8 -0.09 1.01 -14.06
C VAL A 8 -1.29 1.90 -13.77
N ARG A 9 -2.41 1.63 -14.45
CA ARG A 9 -3.70 2.27 -14.18
C ARG A 9 -4.69 1.22 -13.68
N LYS A 10 -4.78 1.06 -12.36
CA LYS A 10 -5.55 0.01 -11.68
C LYS A 10 -6.17 0.56 -10.41
N GLY A 11 -7.36 0.06 -10.07
CA GLY A 11 -8.04 0.46 -8.83
C GLY A 11 -7.19 0.16 -7.60
N LEU A 12 -7.33 0.99 -6.56
CA LEU A 12 -6.57 0.83 -5.31
C LEU A 12 -6.74 -0.56 -4.68
N GLY A 13 -7.95 -1.13 -4.75
CA GLY A 13 -8.21 -2.49 -4.26
C GLY A 13 -7.39 -3.56 -4.95
N GLU A 14 -7.06 -3.38 -6.23
CA GLU A 14 -6.20 -4.31 -6.98
C GLU A 14 -4.72 -4.13 -6.68
N LEU A 15 -4.30 -2.99 -6.13
CA LEU A 15 -2.91 -2.67 -5.87
C LEU A 15 -2.48 -2.95 -4.42
N ARG A 16 -3.41 -2.92 -3.46
CA ARG A 16 -3.14 -3.13 -2.03
C ARG A 16 -2.97 -4.62 -1.67
N GLY A 17 -2.48 -4.89 -0.46
CA GLY A 17 -2.38 -6.25 0.09
C GLY A 17 -1.34 -7.16 -0.57
N LYS A 18 -0.42 -6.61 -1.37
CA LYS A 18 0.66 -7.35 -2.04
C LYS A 18 1.94 -6.55 -2.08
N VAL A 19 3.05 -7.27 -2.24
CA VAL A 19 4.37 -6.70 -2.47
C VAL A 19 4.58 -6.49 -3.96
N HIS A 20 4.91 -5.25 -4.34
CA HIS A 20 5.37 -4.91 -5.68
C HIS A 20 6.86 -4.60 -5.65
N THR A 21 7.42 -4.31 -6.83
CA THR A 21 8.81 -3.91 -6.98
C THR A 21 8.87 -2.58 -7.72
N TYR A 22 9.69 -1.66 -7.22
CA TYR A 22 10.04 -0.41 -7.89
C TYR A 22 11.55 -0.28 -7.91
N ASN A 23 12.16 -0.37 -9.10
CA ASN A 23 13.62 -0.29 -9.31
C ASN A 23 14.43 -1.21 -8.37
N GLY A 24 13.97 -2.46 -8.19
CA GLY A 24 14.61 -3.44 -7.29
C GLY A 24 14.25 -3.29 -5.81
N THR A 25 13.56 -2.22 -5.42
CA THR A 25 13.11 -1.98 -4.05
C THR A 25 11.68 -2.48 -3.84
N PRO A 26 11.38 -3.24 -2.77
CA PRO A 26 10.02 -3.63 -2.43
C PRO A 26 9.11 -2.41 -2.22
N LEU A 27 7.91 -2.43 -2.80
CA LEU A 27 6.93 -1.35 -2.74
C LEU A 27 5.57 -1.88 -2.28
N ILE A 28 5.00 -1.26 -1.24
CA ILE A 28 3.64 -1.53 -0.76
C ILE A 28 2.76 -0.33 -1.05
N VAL A 29 1.60 -0.57 -1.65
CA VAL A 29 0.57 0.45 -1.87
C VAL A 29 -0.42 0.42 -0.71
N THR A 30 -0.81 1.58 -0.18
CA THR A 30 -1.81 1.72 0.88
C THR A 30 -2.67 2.98 0.69
N TYR A 31 -3.62 3.22 1.59
CA TYR A 31 -4.46 4.42 1.60
C TYR A 31 -3.68 5.67 1.98
N HIS A 32 -4.05 6.81 1.40
CA HIS A 32 -3.52 8.11 1.81
C HIS A 32 -4.02 8.47 3.23
N PRO A 33 -3.18 9.01 4.14
CA PRO A 33 -3.58 9.31 5.52
C PRO A 33 -4.84 10.17 5.65
N ALA A 34 -4.96 11.22 4.82
CA ALA A 34 -6.17 12.07 4.80
C ALA A 34 -7.46 11.30 4.46
N ALA A 35 -7.38 10.21 3.70
CA ALA A 35 -8.54 9.38 3.39
C ALA A 35 -9.01 8.56 4.61
N LEU A 36 -8.10 8.23 5.53
CA LEU A 36 -8.39 7.51 6.77
C LEU A 36 -9.10 8.38 7.81
N LEU A 37 -8.85 9.69 7.78
CA LEU A 37 -9.59 10.65 8.61
C LEU A 37 -11.07 10.69 8.22
N ARG A 38 -11.36 10.61 6.92
CA ARG A 38 -12.73 10.61 6.38
C ARG A 38 -13.40 9.24 6.46
N ASN A 39 -12.63 8.16 6.44
CA ASN A 39 -13.13 6.79 6.42
C ASN A 39 -12.44 5.94 7.50
N PRO A 40 -12.88 6.02 8.77
CA PRO A 40 -12.23 5.32 9.88
C PRO A 40 -12.14 3.79 9.68
N ASN A 41 -13.11 3.20 8.98
CA ASN A 41 -13.15 1.77 8.68
C ASN A 41 -11.97 1.29 7.82
N TRP A 42 -11.26 2.20 7.14
CA TRP A 42 -10.08 1.86 6.33
C TRP A 42 -8.79 1.77 7.14
N LYS A 43 -8.82 2.09 8.44
CA LYS A 43 -7.64 1.96 9.32
C LYS A 43 -7.18 0.50 9.44
N LYS A 44 -8.12 -0.44 9.63
CA LYS A 44 -7.81 -1.87 9.70
C LYS A 44 -7.08 -2.39 8.45
N PRO A 45 -7.63 -2.22 7.23
CA PRO A 45 -6.92 -2.67 6.04
C PRO A 45 -5.60 -1.91 5.80
N THR A 46 -5.50 -0.63 6.17
CA THR A 46 -4.21 0.09 6.14
C THR A 46 -3.17 -0.57 7.06
N TRP A 47 -3.59 -0.95 8.26
CA TRP A 47 -2.72 -1.63 9.22
C TRP A 47 -2.19 -2.94 8.66
N ASP A 48 -3.03 -3.69 7.94
CA ASP A 48 -2.61 -4.91 7.25
C ASP A 48 -1.50 -4.64 6.22
N ASP A 49 -1.60 -3.56 5.43
CA ASP A 49 -0.53 -3.16 4.50
C ASP A 49 0.77 -2.81 5.23
N VAL A 50 0.68 -2.05 6.34
CA VAL A 50 1.87 -1.65 7.13
C VAL A 50 2.54 -2.88 7.77
N ARG A 51 1.76 -3.88 8.19
CA ARG A 51 2.33 -5.14 8.70
C ARG A 51 3.11 -5.89 7.64
N ILE A 52 2.67 -5.89 6.38
CA ILE A 52 3.45 -6.45 5.26
C ILE A 52 4.78 -5.70 5.11
N ALA A 53 4.74 -4.36 5.14
CA ALA A 53 5.96 -3.55 5.08
C ALA A 53 6.92 -3.88 6.22
N ARG A 54 6.40 -4.07 7.45
CA ARG A 54 7.21 -4.45 8.61
C ARG A 54 7.87 -5.83 8.42
N GLN A 55 7.13 -6.81 7.93
CA GLN A 55 7.67 -8.15 7.64
C GLN A 55 8.78 -8.15 6.59
N LEU A 56 8.81 -7.17 5.68
CA LEU A 56 9.88 -7.00 4.70
C LEU A 56 11.14 -6.37 5.30
N LEU A 57 10.99 -5.53 6.33
CA LEU A 57 12.11 -4.87 7.02
C LEU A 57 12.79 -5.77 8.06
N ASP A 58 12.04 -6.71 8.65
CA ASP A 58 12.56 -7.64 9.65
C ASP A 58 13.30 -8.86 9.01
N ARG A 59 13.45 -8.88 7.68
CA ARG A 59 14.20 -9.89 6.91
C ARG A 59 15.59 -9.39 6.58
#